data_AF-A0A7S4VHL2-F1
#
_entry.id   AF-A0A7S4VHL2-F1
#
_cell.length_a   1.000
_cell.length_b   1.000
_cell.length_c   1.000
_cell.angle_alpha   90.00
_cell.angle_beta   90.00
_cell.angle_gamma   90.00
#
_symmetry.space_group_name_H-M   'P 1'
#
loop_
_entity.id
_entity.type
_entity.pdbx_description
1 polymer ?
#
loop_
_entity_poly.entity_id
_entity_poly.type
_entity_poly.pdbx_seq_one_letter_code
_entity_poly.pdbx_strand_id
1 'polypeptide(L)'
;MTHAMCTANASGTALQMAAAASRPNKKTSLPELLNKLPWNAEREKQREARRLRLESAKLHRELGIAPDATFEEITDATNVLIARVGGDVKKRVKIEIAKDKIMQIRLNERLAGLGTETKEARTRTSLEEG
;
A
#
# COMPACT_ATOMS: atom_id res chain seq x y z
N MET A 1 4.34 59.23 -36.15
CA MET A 1 3.08 59.27 -35.37
C MET A 1 2.73 57.85 -34.95
N THR A 2 2.14 57.77 -33.78
CA THR A 2 2.01 56.68 -32.79
C THR A 2 0.94 55.62 -33.07
N HIS A 3 1.02 54.53 -32.28
CA HIS A 3 0.04 53.45 -31.95
C HIS A 3 -0.08 52.29 -32.96
N ALA A 4 0.23 51.02 -32.64
CA ALA A 4 -0.03 50.09 -31.51
C ALA A 4 -1.31 49.23 -31.69
N MET A 5 -1.14 47.93 -31.41
CA MET A 5 -2.15 46.90 -31.06
C MET A 5 -2.94 46.25 -32.21
N CYS A 6 -3.44 45.01 -32.16
CA CYS A 6 -3.12 43.74 -31.49
C CYS A 6 -4.14 42.69 -32.04
N THR A 7 -3.79 41.40 -32.00
CA THR A 7 -4.64 40.17 -31.93
C THR A 7 -5.40 39.59 -33.14
N ALA A 8 -5.19 38.26 -33.32
CA ALA A 8 -6.15 37.14 -33.35
C ALA A 8 -5.82 36.14 -34.49
N ASN A 9 -5.28 34.93 -34.22
CA ASN A 9 -5.97 33.67 -33.87
C ASN A 9 -7.18 33.36 -34.77
N ALA A 10 -7.43 32.15 -35.27
CA ALA A 10 -6.74 30.87 -35.28
C ALA A 10 -7.46 30.04 -36.37
N SER A 11 -6.76 29.61 -37.41
CA SER A 11 -7.33 28.74 -38.45
C SER A 11 -7.15 27.28 -38.04
N GLY A 12 -8.26 26.56 -38.07
CA GLY A 12 -8.37 25.19 -37.58
C GLY A 12 -7.56 24.17 -38.36
N THR A 13 -7.16 23.13 -37.64
CA THR A 13 -6.85 21.83 -38.21
C THR A 13 -7.60 20.80 -37.39
N ALA A 14 -8.67 20.27 -37.97
CA ALA A 14 -9.37 19.12 -37.45
C ALA A 14 -8.42 17.92 -37.50
N LEU A 15 -7.85 17.56 -36.34
CA LEU A 15 -7.09 16.35 -36.15
C LEU A 15 -8.03 15.26 -35.62
N GLN A 16 -8.42 14.37 -36.53
CA GLN A 16 -8.90 13.03 -36.20
C GLN A 16 -7.83 12.31 -35.39
N MET A 17 -8.16 11.92 -34.16
CA MET A 17 -7.51 10.80 -33.49
C MET A 17 -8.59 9.93 -32.87
N ALA A 18 -8.87 8.83 -33.55
CA ALA A 18 -9.70 7.75 -33.07
C ALA A 18 -9.15 7.24 -31.74
N ALA A 19 -9.92 7.41 -30.67
CA ALA A 19 -9.73 6.66 -29.44
C ALA A 19 -10.17 5.22 -29.71
N ALA A 20 -9.31 4.45 -30.40
CA ALA A 20 -9.38 3.01 -30.42
C ALA A 20 -9.19 2.53 -28.98
N ALA A 21 -10.29 2.25 -28.30
CA ALA A 21 -10.31 1.57 -27.02
C ALA A 21 -9.60 0.21 -27.19
N SER A 22 -8.29 0.20 -26.94
CA SER A 22 -7.52 -1.03 -26.78
C SER A 22 -8.04 -1.75 -25.55
N ARG A 23 -9.07 -2.58 -25.75
CA ARG A 23 -9.49 -3.57 -24.76
C ARG A 23 -8.27 -4.46 -24.49
N PRO A 24 -7.74 -4.54 -23.27
CA PRO A 24 -6.66 -5.46 -23.00
C PRO A 24 -7.22 -6.88 -23.08
N ASN A 25 -7.04 -7.53 -24.23
CA ASN A 25 -7.23 -8.97 -24.37
C ASN A 25 -6.09 -9.66 -23.61
N LYS A 26 -6.20 -9.69 -22.27
CA LYS A 26 -5.32 -10.47 -21.42
C LYS A 26 -5.68 -11.93 -21.64
N LYS A 27 -4.94 -12.58 -22.54
CA LYS A 27 -4.91 -14.04 -22.64
C LYS A 27 -4.42 -14.52 -21.28
N THR A 28 -5.33 -14.98 -20.43
CA THR A 28 -4.98 -15.58 -19.13
C THR A 28 -4.09 -16.77 -19.43
N SER A 29 -2.81 -16.62 -19.16
CA SER A 29 -1.85 -17.71 -19.36
C SER A 29 -2.23 -18.86 -18.41
N LEU A 30 -2.07 -20.10 -18.86
CA LEU A 30 -2.24 -21.30 -18.02
C LEU A 30 -1.60 -21.16 -16.62
N PRO A 31 -0.38 -20.64 -16.44
CA PRO A 31 0.18 -20.44 -15.10
C PRO A 31 -0.60 -19.45 -14.24
N GLU A 32 -1.23 -18.43 -14.83
CA GLU A 32 -2.05 -17.47 -14.08
C GLU A 32 -3.38 -18.09 -13.62
N LEU A 33 -3.95 -19.02 -14.39
CA LEU A 33 -5.12 -19.80 -13.98
C LEU A 33 -4.78 -20.78 -12.86
N LEU A 34 -3.62 -21.44 -12.94
CA LEU A 34 -3.13 -22.34 -11.90
C LEU A 34 -2.83 -21.61 -10.58
N ASN A 35 -2.38 -20.35 -10.63
CA ASN A 35 -2.14 -19.53 -9.44
C ASN A 35 -3.45 -19.08 -8.76
N LYS A 36 -4.56 -19.02 -9.51
CA LYS A 36 -5.90 -18.67 -8.96
C LYS A 36 -6.62 -19.83 -8.28
N LEU A 37 -6.07 -21.04 -8.36
CA LEU A 37 -6.62 -22.21 -7.69
C LEU A 37 -6.61 -21.98 -6.17
N PRO A 38 -7.67 -22.38 -5.44
CA PRO A 38 -7.86 -21.99 -4.05
C PRO A 38 -6.70 -22.43 -3.14
N TRP A 39 -6.12 -23.62 -3.37
CA TRP A 39 -4.97 -24.12 -2.60
C TRP A 39 -3.64 -23.44 -2.94
N ASN A 40 -3.49 -22.89 -4.15
CA ASN A 40 -2.31 -22.12 -4.53
C ASN A 40 -2.43 -20.67 -4.06
N ALA A 41 -3.61 -20.08 -4.19
CA ALA A 41 -3.95 -18.76 -3.68
C ALA A 41 -3.79 -18.69 -2.15
N GLU A 42 -4.29 -19.69 -1.41
CA GLU A 42 -4.12 -19.76 0.04
C GLU A 42 -2.65 -19.93 0.44
N ARG A 43 -1.88 -20.77 -0.28
CA ARG A 43 -0.43 -20.89 -0.05
C ARG A 43 0.34 -19.61 -0.37
N GLU A 44 -0.07 -18.84 -1.37
CA GLU A 44 0.53 -17.55 -1.70
C GLU A 44 0.22 -16.53 -0.58
N LYS A 45 -1.03 -16.45 -0.15
CA LYS A 45 -1.46 -15.59 0.97
C LYS A 45 -0.71 -15.91 2.26
N GLN A 46 -0.47 -17.19 2.56
CA GLN A 46 0.35 -17.60 3.70
C GLN A 46 1.82 -17.20 3.56
N ARG A 47 2.39 -17.28 2.34
CA ARG A 47 3.74 -16.82 2.06
C ARG A 47 3.87 -15.31 2.22
N GLU A 48 2.90 -14.55 1.71
CA GLU A 48 2.82 -13.11 1.88
C GLU A 48 2.69 -12.72 3.35
N ALA A 49 1.81 -13.38 4.11
CA ALA A 49 1.67 -13.16 5.55
C ALA A 49 2.97 -13.45 6.31
N ARG A 50 3.67 -14.54 5.94
CA ARG A 50 4.99 -14.84 6.51
C ARG A 50 6.02 -13.77 6.16
N ARG A 51 6.05 -13.30 4.91
CA ARG A 51 6.96 -12.23 4.47
C ARG A 51 6.70 -10.96 5.26
N LEU A 52 5.43 -10.56 5.40
CA LEU A 52 5.03 -9.37 6.13
C LEU A 52 5.42 -9.46 7.63
N ARG A 53 5.26 -10.64 8.25
CA ARG A 53 5.72 -10.87 9.63
C ARG A 53 7.23 -10.73 9.79
N LEU A 54 8.01 -11.26 8.85
CA LEU A 54 9.47 -11.15 8.88
C LEU A 54 9.93 -9.70 8.65
N GLU A 55 9.31 -8.99 7.71
CA GLU A 55 9.56 -7.57 7.46
C GLU A 55 9.21 -6.73 8.69
N SER A 56 8.04 -6.97 9.30
CA SER A 56 7.64 -6.32 10.55
C SER A 56 8.67 -6.57 11.65
N ALA A 57 9.03 -7.83 11.92
CA ALA A 57 10.02 -8.16 12.95
C ALA A 57 11.39 -7.51 12.71
N LYS A 58 11.80 -7.39 11.44
CA LYS A 58 13.03 -6.69 11.07
C LYS A 58 12.95 -5.20 11.40
N LEU A 59 11.86 -4.53 11.04
CA LEU A 59 11.67 -3.10 11.32
C LEU A 59 11.63 -2.80 12.82
N HIS A 60 11.00 -3.66 13.62
CA HIS A 60 10.98 -3.52 15.08
C HIS A 60 12.38 -3.70 15.69
N ARG A 61 13.18 -4.63 15.18
CA ARG A 61 14.60 -4.79 15.58
C ARG A 61 15.45 -3.60 15.18
N GLU A 62 15.22 -3.01 14.02
CA GLU A 62 15.93 -1.82 13.54
C GLU A 62 15.65 -0.59 14.40
N LEU A 63 14.42 -0.43 14.89
CA LEU A 63 14.04 0.64 15.81
C LEU A 63 14.32 0.33 17.29
N GLY A 64 14.65 -0.93 17.63
CA GLY A 64 14.92 -1.36 19.00
C GLY A 64 13.68 -1.42 19.90
N ILE A 65 12.52 -1.66 19.31
CA ILE A 65 11.22 -1.70 20.00
C ILE A 65 10.61 -3.11 20.01
N ALA A 66 9.75 -3.35 20.99
CA ALA A 66 8.99 -4.59 21.07
C ALA A 66 7.93 -4.67 19.95
N PRO A 67 7.58 -5.86 19.45
CA PRO A 67 6.58 -6.03 18.38
C PRO A 67 5.16 -5.55 18.77
N ASP A 68 4.86 -5.55 20.07
CA ASP A 68 3.63 -5.09 20.69
C ASP A 68 3.67 -3.63 21.16
N ALA A 69 4.77 -2.90 20.89
CA ALA A 69 4.99 -1.53 21.39
C ALA A 69 3.83 -0.58 21.06
N THR A 70 3.45 0.31 21.95
CA THR A 70 2.37 1.28 21.68
C THR A 70 2.80 2.33 20.64
N PHE A 71 1.83 3.08 20.10
CA PHE A 71 2.15 4.14 19.13
C PHE A 71 3.10 5.20 19.71
N GLU A 72 2.94 5.52 20.98
CA GLU A 72 3.79 6.48 21.68
C GLU A 72 5.21 5.94 21.80
N GLU A 73 5.39 4.69 22.22
CA GLU A 73 6.70 4.05 22.30
C GLU A 73 7.43 3.99 20.96
N ILE A 74 6.72 3.70 19.86
CA ILE A 74 7.30 3.74 18.51
C ILE A 74 7.80 5.15 18.20
N THR A 75 7.00 6.17 18.51
CA THR A 75 7.33 7.57 18.23
C THR A 75 8.50 8.04 19.07
N ASP A 76 8.54 7.68 20.35
CA ASP A 76 9.62 8.03 21.26
C ASP A 76 10.94 7.38 20.85
N ALA A 77 10.93 6.07 20.54
CA ALA A 77 12.10 5.38 20.05
C ALA A 77 12.62 6.00 18.74
N THR A 78 11.72 6.36 17.84
CA THR A 78 12.04 7.04 16.58
C THR A 78 12.69 8.40 16.86
N ASN A 79 12.13 9.21 17.76
CA ASN A 79 12.67 10.53 18.11
C ASN A 79 14.07 10.43 18.73
N VAL A 80 14.30 9.45 19.60
CA VAL A 80 15.62 9.17 20.19
C VAL A 80 16.63 8.76 19.10
N LEU A 81 16.22 7.92 18.15
CA LEU A 81 17.05 7.49 17.02
C LEU A 81 17.39 8.66 16.08
N ILE A 82 16.43 9.53 15.77
CA ILE A 82 16.65 10.72 14.93
C ILE A 82 17.62 11.68 15.63
N ALA A 83 17.45 11.91 16.94
CA ALA A 83 18.34 12.76 17.72
C ALA A 83 19.79 12.21 17.72
N ARG A 84 19.98 10.89 17.79
CA ARG A 84 21.30 10.24 17.72
C ARG A 84 21.96 10.34 16.34
N VAL A 85 21.17 10.37 15.27
CA VAL A 85 21.67 10.45 13.89
C VAL A 85 22.14 11.87 13.51
N GLY A 86 21.58 12.90 14.15
CA GLY A 86 21.99 14.29 13.94
C GLY A 86 21.70 14.79 12.52
N GLY A 87 22.74 15.26 11.81
CA GLY A 87 22.63 15.89 10.48
C GLY A 87 22.53 14.93 9.29
N ASP A 88 22.62 13.62 9.52
CA ASP A 88 22.72 12.62 8.45
C ASP A 88 21.33 12.32 7.84
N VAL A 89 20.91 13.13 6.87
CA VAL A 89 19.55 13.15 6.29
C VAL A 89 19.09 11.76 5.82
N LYS A 90 19.97 10.99 5.18
CA LYS A 90 19.64 9.65 4.66
C LYS A 90 19.23 8.68 5.77
N LYS A 91 19.87 8.75 6.93
CA LYS A 91 19.58 7.86 8.06
C LYS A 91 18.28 8.30 8.75
N ARG A 92 18.04 9.61 8.89
CA ARG A 92 16.76 10.14 9.40
C ARG A 92 15.58 9.68 8.55
N VAL A 93 15.68 9.82 7.23
CA VAL A 93 14.62 9.38 6.30
C VAL A 93 14.38 7.87 6.41
N LYS A 94 15.42 7.05 6.59
CA LYS A 94 15.25 5.59 6.80
C LYS A 94 14.49 5.27 8.08
N ILE A 95 14.76 5.98 9.16
CA ILE A 95 14.07 5.82 10.46
C ILE A 95 12.59 6.20 10.32
N GLU A 96 12.29 7.30 9.64
CA GLU A 96 10.90 7.73 9.37
C GLU A 96 10.16 6.70 8.48
N ILE A 97 10.79 6.21 7.41
CA ILE A 97 10.23 5.15 6.56
C ILE A 97 9.96 3.87 7.39
N ALA A 98 10.83 3.53 8.33
CA ALA A 98 10.63 2.36 9.18
C ALA A 98 9.40 2.53 10.08
N LYS A 99 9.24 3.71 10.70
CA LYS A 99 8.03 4.07 11.47
C LYS A 99 6.77 3.93 10.61
N ASP A 100 6.74 4.55 9.43
CA ASP A 100 5.57 4.52 8.54
C ASP A 100 5.20 3.10 8.10
N LYS A 101 6.19 2.26 7.79
CA LYS A 101 5.95 0.85 7.42
C LYS A 101 5.33 0.06 8.56
N ILE A 102 5.80 0.24 9.79
CA ILE A 102 5.20 -0.41 10.97
C ILE A 102 3.75 0.03 11.13
N MET A 103 3.47 1.33 10.97
CA MET A 103 2.10 1.85 11.04
C MET A 103 1.20 1.26 9.95
N GLN A 104 1.68 1.14 8.72
CA GLN A 104 0.95 0.51 7.62
C GLN A 104 0.67 -0.96 7.89
N ILE A 105 1.65 -1.72 8.39
CA ILE A 105 1.47 -3.14 8.72
C ILE A 105 0.37 -3.31 9.78
N ARG A 106 0.40 -2.51 10.85
CA ARG A 106 -0.63 -2.55 11.91
C ARG A 106 -2.00 -2.16 11.41
N LEU A 107 -2.09 -1.15 10.55
CA LEU A 107 -3.35 -0.77 9.93
C LEU A 107 -3.90 -1.94 9.10
N ASN A 108 -3.05 -2.58 8.30
CA ASN A 108 -3.44 -3.73 7.49
C ASN A 108 -3.89 -4.92 8.36
N GLU A 109 -3.22 -5.19 9.48
CA GLU A 109 -3.64 -6.21 10.44
C GLU A 109 -5.01 -5.91 11.04
N ARG A 110 -5.27 -4.65 11.42
CA ARG A 110 -6.60 -4.22 11.91
C ARG A 110 -7.68 -4.34 10.85
N LEU A 111 -7.40 -3.91 9.61
CA LEU A 111 -8.34 -4.03 8.49
C LEU A 111 -8.62 -5.50 8.16
N ALA A 112 -7.60 -6.36 8.24
CA ALA A 112 -7.77 -7.80 8.06
C ALA A 112 -8.62 -8.41 9.16
N GLY A 113 -8.40 -8.05 10.44
CA GLY A 113 -9.19 -8.53 11.59
C GLY A 113 -10.65 -8.07 11.54
N LEU A 114 -10.90 -6.79 11.25
CA LEU A 114 -12.25 -6.27 11.06
C LEU A 114 -12.96 -6.96 9.88
N GLY A 115 -12.21 -7.25 8.81
CA GLY A 115 -12.70 -7.98 7.64
C GLY A 115 -13.07 -9.45 7.93
N THR A 116 -12.45 -10.08 8.93
CA THR A 116 -12.83 -11.45 9.36
C THR A 116 -14.05 -11.43 10.27
N GLU A 117 -14.09 -10.53 11.26
CA GLU A 117 -15.22 -10.42 12.20
C GLU A 117 -16.55 -10.12 11.47
N THR A 118 -16.51 -9.22 10.48
CA THR A 118 -17.69 -8.89 9.67
C THR A 118 -18.17 -10.04 8.78
N LYS A 119 -17.25 -10.88 8.27
CA LYS A 119 -17.60 -12.08 7.50
C LYS A 119 -18.23 -13.14 8.40
N GLU A 120 -17.62 -13.39 9.57
CA GLU A 120 -18.11 -14.35 10.55
C GLU A 120 -19.50 -13.97 11.07
N ALA A 121 -19.71 -12.69 11.38
CA ALA A 121 -21.02 -12.16 11.80
C ALA A 121 -22.08 -12.40 10.71
N ARG A 122 -21.78 -12.09 9.44
CA ARG A 122 -22.69 -12.32 8.30
C ARG A 122 -23.00 -13.80 8.09
N THR A 123 -22.00 -14.67 8.25
CA THR A 123 -22.23 -16.12 8.15
C THR A 123 -23.09 -16.66 9.29
N ARG A 124 -22.93 -16.13 10.51
CA ARG A 124 -23.75 -16.52 11.66
C ARG A 124 -25.21 -16.08 11.50
N THR A 125 -25.47 -14.83 11.10
CA THR A 125 -26.84 -14.35 10.86
C THR A 125 -27.53 -15.14 9.74
N SER A 126 -26.81 -15.47 8.67
CA SER A 126 -27.35 -16.27 7.56
C SER A 126 -27.67 -17.72 7.94
N LEU A 127 -27.06 -18.27 8.99
CA LEU A 127 -27.30 -19.63 9.47
C LEU A 127 -28.44 -19.70 10.51
N GLU A 128 -28.71 -18.60 11.22
CA GLU A 128 -29.80 -18.52 12.21
C GLU A 128 -31.17 -18.18 11.57
N GLU A 129 -31.18 -17.62 10.35
CA GLU A 129 -32.40 -17.21 9.62
C GLU A 129 -32.89 -18.23 8.57
N GLY A 130 -32.23 -19.39 8.41
CA GLY A 130 -32.59 -20.45 7.45
C GLY A 130 -33.04 -21.74 8.13
#